data_AF-A0AAP2GRR5-F1
#
_entry.id   AF-A0AAP2GRR5-F1
#
_cell.length_a   1.000
_cell.length_b   1.000
_cell.length_c   1.000
_cell.angle_alpha   90.00
_cell.angle_beta   90.00
_cell.angle_gamma   90.00
#
_symmetry.space_group_name_H-M   'P 1'
#
loop_
_entity.id
_entity.type
_entity.pdbx_description
1 polymer ?
#
loop_
_entity_poly.entity_id
_entity_poly.type
_entity_poly.pdbx_seq_one_letter_code
_entity_poly.pdbx_strand_id
1 'polypeptide(L)'
;MNSRLKLFWLLKTNIFILFIAFSASAQENVMFFVNPYAFNPSYAGVEGRPSFYLTYRRQWMNVEGSPQVGTLSFHTPMKKFVSMGASIINDKRGLFNTTSGLVSGAYTVTLGDFKSLRFGLSAGAGVSSIDLSAVDDANDPALANGTNSFLQGNAGISLHIKSFHGGIALPAIFERPYVSGGTSAFKPTQSVVLHASNRFYWYKNKHMLEPHVVYRLNTGIPSQLEAALVYHVNNVVWAGASYKQHMGSSAFAGFHFNKVFGIGYGYTFKMESGSDLNSPSHELQLTLLLGARRKDIPFYSFVDTDKEKRLQHHKYTSASEAIAQNKANKPAVKEEHPPVKEQNHQARLPETVAKKPVEPAKKPAEQPVKTETTPVKTPEKKPEVVQQPVKQTQSPKPKLGEMPHVHDTLHPAHQEEKEKIARLETHAANPTEQHDEHVDFHPHAERHEFVKRGNHSEELDLGDYVIAGVFRSKINAEHFSQGLNGHGFKTDHGHLTEKNLWYVYLAHTDNIEKAKAERDKYRKMKIFRDAWLLTVHH
;
A
#
# COMPACT_ATOMS: atom_id res chain seq x y z
N MET A 1 2.26 -14.82 -45.86
CA MET A 1 2.74 -13.99 -44.73
C MET A 1 3.56 -14.86 -43.78
N ASN A 2 4.82 -14.49 -43.50
CA ASN A 2 5.80 -15.39 -42.88
C ASN A 2 5.52 -15.67 -41.40
N SER A 3 5.84 -16.87 -40.94
CA SER A 3 5.65 -17.32 -39.55
C SER A 3 6.35 -16.42 -38.53
N ARG A 4 7.58 -15.98 -38.82
CA ARG A 4 8.32 -15.01 -37.99
C ARG A 4 7.60 -13.67 -37.84
N LEU A 5 6.88 -13.21 -38.87
CA LEU A 5 6.12 -11.95 -38.82
C LEU A 5 4.86 -12.11 -37.94
N LYS A 6 4.16 -13.25 -38.02
CA LYS A 6 3.05 -13.59 -37.12
C LYS A 6 3.51 -13.68 -35.66
N LEU A 7 4.67 -14.29 -35.40
CA LEU A 7 5.25 -14.37 -34.05
C LEU A 7 5.59 -12.98 -33.49
N PHE A 8 6.15 -12.09 -34.31
CA PHE A 8 6.48 -10.72 -33.91
C PHE A 8 5.23 -9.89 -33.58
N TRP A 9 4.15 -10.06 -34.35
CA TRP A 9 2.84 -9.50 -34.02
C TRP A 9 2.27 -10.07 -32.72
N LEU A 10 2.26 -11.41 -32.56
CA LEU A 10 1.77 -12.05 -31.35
C LEU A 10 2.53 -11.61 -30.09
N LEU A 11 3.86 -11.41 -30.15
CA LEU A 11 4.60 -10.82 -29.04
C LEU A 11 4.16 -9.38 -28.75
N LYS A 12 4.06 -8.52 -29.77
CA LYS A 12 3.60 -7.13 -29.59
C LYS A 12 2.20 -7.06 -28.96
N THR A 13 1.24 -7.86 -29.46
CA THR A 13 -0.13 -7.89 -28.93
C THR A 13 -0.19 -8.43 -27.50
N ASN A 14 0.58 -9.48 -27.15
CA ASN A 14 0.63 -9.97 -25.77
C ASN A 14 1.30 -8.98 -24.81
N ILE A 15 2.39 -8.31 -25.24
CA ILE A 15 3.01 -7.24 -24.46
C ILE A 15 2.01 -6.10 -24.23
N PHE A 16 1.25 -5.68 -25.27
CA PHE A 16 0.23 -4.64 -25.17
C PHE A 16 -0.93 -5.03 -24.22
N ILE A 17 -1.40 -6.28 -24.27
CA ILE A 17 -2.43 -6.80 -23.34
C ILE A 17 -1.92 -6.82 -21.89
N LEU A 18 -0.68 -7.26 -21.66
CA LEU A 18 -0.05 -7.22 -20.34
C LEU A 18 0.12 -5.76 -19.83
N PHE A 19 0.40 -4.84 -20.75
CA PHE A 19 0.52 -3.41 -20.47
C PHE A 19 -0.82 -2.75 -20.10
N ILE A 20 -1.91 -3.16 -20.76
CA ILE A 20 -3.28 -2.73 -20.43
C ILE A 20 -3.68 -3.16 -19.01
N ALA A 21 -3.29 -4.37 -18.58
CA ALA A 21 -3.52 -4.84 -17.22
C ALA A 21 -2.74 -3.99 -16.19
N PHE A 22 -1.44 -3.77 -16.41
CA PHE A 22 -0.61 -2.96 -15.50
C PHE A 22 -1.12 -1.50 -15.40
N SER A 23 -1.55 -0.93 -16.54
CA SER A 23 -2.12 0.42 -16.60
C SER A 23 -3.42 0.58 -15.80
N ALA A 24 -4.24 -0.48 -15.69
CA ALA A 24 -5.50 -0.43 -14.94
C ALA A 24 -5.30 -0.23 -13.42
N SER A 25 -4.13 -0.59 -12.87
CA SER A 25 -3.77 -0.27 -11.47
C SER A 25 -3.05 1.07 -11.32
N ALA A 26 -2.56 1.67 -12.41
CA ALA A 26 -1.86 2.95 -12.40
C ALA A 26 -2.82 4.17 -12.34
N GLN A 27 -4.07 4.02 -12.80
CA GLN A 27 -5.04 5.10 -12.98
C GLN A 27 -5.60 5.72 -11.67
N GLU A 28 -5.20 5.21 -10.50
CA GLU A 28 -5.65 5.66 -9.18
C GLU A 28 -5.21 7.09 -8.80
N ASN A 29 -6.16 7.89 -8.31
CA ASN A 29 -5.91 9.24 -7.78
C ASN A 29 -4.92 9.21 -6.61
N VAL A 30 -3.99 10.16 -6.61
CA VAL A 30 -3.01 10.39 -5.52
C VAL A 30 -3.65 11.16 -4.37
N MET A 31 -4.60 12.06 -4.65
CA MET A 31 -5.33 12.81 -3.62
C MET A 31 -6.67 12.13 -3.32
N PHE A 32 -6.66 10.80 -3.16
CA PHE A 32 -7.84 9.96 -2.89
C PHE A 32 -8.58 10.36 -1.61
N PHE A 33 -7.87 10.92 -0.64
CA PHE A 33 -8.38 11.35 0.67
C PHE A 33 -9.30 12.58 0.60
N VAL A 34 -9.20 13.41 -0.45
CA VAL A 34 -10.06 14.58 -0.66
C VAL A 34 -11.45 14.15 -1.13
N ASN A 35 -11.53 13.14 -2.01
CA ASN A 35 -12.77 12.58 -2.54
C ASN A 35 -12.84 11.06 -2.30
N PRO A 36 -13.07 10.61 -1.06
CA PRO A 36 -13.14 9.18 -0.73
C PRO A 36 -14.38 8.48 -1.31
N TYR A 37 -15.39 9.25 -1.75
CA TYR A 37 -16.56 8.71 -2.46
C TYR A 37 -16.21 8.11 -3.82
N ALA A 38 -15.21 8.64 -4.52
CA ALA A 38 -14.80 8.16 -5.84
C ALA A 38 -14.38 6.69 -5.85
N PHE A 39 -13.74 6.20 -4.77
CA PHE A 39 -13.31 4.80 -4.65
C PHE A 39 -14.18 3.97 -3.70
N ASN A 40 -14.80 4.56 -2.66
CA ASN A 40 -15.65 3.85 -1.70
C ASN A 40 -17.05 4.48 -1.57
N PRO A 41 -18.11 3.84 -2.10
CA PRO A 41 -19.44 4.45 -2.14
C PRO A 41 -20.10 4.62 -0.77
N SER A 42 -19.59 4.00 0.31
CA SER A 42 -20.08 4.24 1.67
C SER A 42 -19.82 5.69 2.15
N TYR A 43 -18.92 6.42 1.49
CA TYR A 43 -18.67 7.83 1.72
C TYR A 43 -19.68 8.76 1.01
N ALA A 44 -20.68 8.26 0.28
CA ALA A 44 -21.75 9.12 -0.24
C ALA A 44 -22.44 9.86 0.92
N GLY A 45 -22.58 11.19 0.78
CA GLY A 45 -23.14 12.07 1.80
C GLY A 45 -22.29 12.24 3.07
N VAL A 46 -21.02 11.82 3.08
CA VAL A 46 -20.13 11.88 4.26
C VAL A 46 -19.92 13.30 4.78
N GLU A 47 -19.95 14.29 3.91
CA GLU A 47 -19.84 15.73 4.22
C GLU A 47 -20.99 16.32 5.05
N GLY A 48 -22.11 15.59 5.17
CA GLY A 48 -23.32 16.09 5.83
C GLY A 48 -24.06 17.19 5.06
N ARG A 49 -23.72 17.43 3.79
CA ARG A 49 -24.35 18.40 2.87
C ARG A 49 -24.17 18.00 1.39
N PRO A 50 -24.93 18.58 0.44
CA PRO A 50 -24.66 18.43 -0.99
C PRO A 50 -23.23 18.84 -1.34
N SER A 51 -22.51 17.98 -2.05
CA SER A 51 -21.08 18.12 -2.29
C SER A 51 -20.76 17.71 -3.72
N PHE A 52 -20.01 18.54 -4.44
CA PHE A 52 -19.47 18.26 -5.77
C PHE A 52 -17.95 18.16 -5.71
N TYR A 53 -17.39 17.23 -6.49
CA TYR A 53 -15.96 17.10 -6.71
C TYR A 53 -15.70 16.89 -8.20
N LEU A 54 -14.73 17.62 -8.74
CA LEU A 54 -14.17 17.40 -10.07
C LEU A 54 -12.69 17.05 -9.90
N THR A 55 -12.29 15.88 -10.38
CA THR A 55 -10.89 15.44 -10.45
C THR A 55 -10.49 15.31 -11.92
N TYR A 56 -9.31 15.80 -12.29
CA TYR A 56 -8.68 15.51 -13.58
C TYR A 56 -7.22 15.12 -13.34
N ARG A 57 -6.85 13.89 -13.72
CA ARG A 57 -5.50 13.35 -13.64
C ARG A 57 -4.98 13.06 -15.04
N ARG A 58 -3.81 13.60 -15.40
CA ARG A 58 -3.06 13.20 -16.59
C ARG A 58 -1.73 12.59 -16.17
N GLN A 59 -1.48 11.37 -16.65
CA GLN A 59 -0.28 10.62 -16.35
C GLN A 59 0.76 10.79 -17.45
N TRP A 60 2.01 10.46 -17.13
CA TRP A 60 3.13 10.27 -18.06
C TRP A 60 3.19 11.37 -19.13
N MET A 61 3.42 12.62 -18.69
CA MET A 61 3.16 13.83 -19.49
C MET A 61 3.84 13.91 -20.86
N ASN A 62 4.89 13.11 -21.09
CA ASN A 62 5.66 13.09 -22.33
C ASN A 62 5.39 11.84 -23.20
N VAL A 63 4.40 11.01 -22.84
CA VAL A 63 4.01 9.80 -23.58
C VAL A 63 2.79 10.12 -24.46
N GLU A 64 2.86 9.76 -25.74
CA GLU A 64 1.71 9.89 -26.64
C GLU A 64 0.60 8.92 -26.25
N GLY A 65 -0.65 9.39 -26.28
CA GLY A 65 -1.80 8.62 -25.78
C GLY A 65 -1.77 8.36 -24.26
N SER A 66 -1.02 9.12 -23.47
CA SER A 66 -0.90 8.87 -22.02
C SER A 66 -2.26 8.86 -21.27
N PRO A 67 -2.41 8.05 -20.20
CA PRO A 67 -3.65 7.94 -19.46
C PRO A 67 -4.17 9.27 -18.90
N GLN A 68 -5.44 9.56 -19.17
CA GLN A 68 -6.16 10.75 -18.72
C GLN A 68 -7.49 10.34 -18.12
N VAL A 69 -7.70 10.67 -16.84
CA VAL A 69 -8.92 10.34 -16.11
C VAL A 69 -9.58 11.61 -15.59
N GLY A 70 -10.78 11.89 -16.10
CA GLY A 70 -11.70 12.89 -15.56
C GLY A 70 -12.78 12.23 -14.73
N THR A 71 -13.04 12.72 -13.52
CA THR A 71 -14.12 12.24 -12.65
C THR A 71 -14.91 13.44 -12.12
N LEU A 72 -16.17 13.56 -12.55
CA LEU A 72 -17.15 14.44 -11.92
C LEU A 72 -18.00 13.60 -10.97
N SER A 73 -18.17 14.06 -9.73
CA SER A 73 -18.97 13.33 -8.74
C SER A 73 -19.76 14.28 -7.84
N PHE A 74 -20.94 13.83 -7.44
CA PHE A 74 -21.87 14.53 -6.56
C PHE A 74 -22.40 13.58 -5.49
N HIS A 75 -22.52 14.04 -4.25
CA HIS A 75 -23.23 13.28 -3.22
C HIS A 75 -23.95 14.17 -2.20
N THR A 76 -25.05 13.67 -1.63
CA THR A 76 -25.88 14.40 -0.66
C THR A 76 -26.58 13.48 0.36
N PRO A 77 -26.70 13.87 1.63
CA PRO A 77 -27.50 13.17 2.63
C PRO A 77 -29.01 13.52 2.53
N MET A 78 -29.80 12.56 2.05
CA MET A 78 -31.22 12.74 1.74
C MET A 78 -32.12 12.70 2.98
N LYS A 79 -32.03 11.64 3.78
CA LYS A 79 -32.81 11.46 5.02
C LYS A 79 -31.84 11.13 6.16
N LYS A 80 -32.35 11.03 7.39
CA LYS A 80 -31.55 10.52 8.51
C LYS A 80 -31.01 9.13 8.11
N PHE A 81 -29.71 8.91 8.27
CA PHE A 81 -28.97 7.71 7.85
C PHE A 81 -28.86 7.43 6.34
N VAL A 82 -29.77 7.91 5.48
CA VAL A 82 -29.80 7.63 4.04
C VAL A 82 -29.14 8.75 3.22
N SER A 83 -28.12 8.41 2.44
CA SER A 83 -27.44 9.31 1.49
C SER A 83 -27.47 8.74 0.07
N MET A 84 -27.31 9.61 -0.92
CA MET A 84 -27.15 9.21 -2.33
C MET A 84 -25.99 9.95 -2.98
N GLY A 85 -25.53 9.45 -4.13
CA GLY A 85 -24.59 10.14 -4.99
C GLY A 85 -24.70 9.70 -6.44
N ALA A 86 -23.99 10.39 -7.31
CA ALA A 86 -23.75 10.01 -8.68
C ALA A 86 -22.32 10.38 -9.09
N SER A 87 -21.76 9.68 -10.06
CA SER A 87 -20.47 10.01 -10.67
C SER A 87 -20.48 9.72 -12.17
N ILE A 88 -19.72 10.53 -12.91
CA ILE A 88 -19.40 10.32 -14.32
C ILE A 88 -17.86 10.27 -14.40
N ILE A 89 -17.35 9.19 -14.96
CA ILE A 89 -15.92 8.93 -15.14
C ILE A 89 -15.65 8.86 -16.64
N ASN A 90 -14.66 9.60 -17.12
CA ASN A 90 -14.07 9.44 -18.43
C ASN A 90 -12.59 9.04 -18.27
N ASP A 91 -12.20 7.94 -18.90
CA ASP A 91 -10.85 7.39 -18.90
C ASP A 91 -10.38 7.21 -20.35
N LYS A 92 -9.46 8.05 -20.81
CA LYS A 92 -8.79 7.90 -22.11
C LYS A 92 -7.38 7.35 -21.91
N ARG A 93 -7.07 6.25 -22.60
CA ARG A 93 -5.78 5.53 -22.52
C ARG A 93 -5.41 4.98 -23.90
N GLY A 94 -4.38 5.56 -24.54
CA GLY A 94 -4.05 5.30 -25.93
C GLY A 94 -5.26 5.50 -26.84
N LEU A 95 -5.60 4.46 -27.59
CA LEU A 95 -6.76 4.39 -28.48
C LEU A 95 -8.10 4.17 -27.75
N PHE A 96 -8.10 3.72 -26.50
CA PHE A 96 -9.33 3.46 -25.76
C PHE A 96 -9.88 4.74 -25.10
N ASN A 97 -11.20 4.93 -25.21
CA ASN A 97 -11.94 5.96 -24.50
C ASN A 97 -13.13 5.31 -23.77
N THR A 98 -13.05 5.23 -22.45
CA THR A 98 -14.07 4.63 -21.59
C THR A 98 -14.83 5.72 -20.84
N THR A 99 -16.15 5.80 -21.05
CA THR A 99 -17.02 6.70 -20.27
C THR A 99 -18.04 5.88 -19.51
N SER A 100 -18.16 6.07 -18.20
CA SER A 100 -19.18 5.40 -17.37
C SER A 100 -19.88 6.35 -16.40
N GLY A 101 -21.14 6.02 -16.11
CA GLY A 101 -21.97 6.70 -15.12
C GLY A 101 -22.41 5.74 -14.03
N LEU A 102 -22.30 6.14 -12.77
CA LEU A 102 -22.76 5.37 -11.62
C LEU A 102 -23.72 6.22 -10.76
N VAL A 103 -24.75 5.57 -10.22
CA VAL A 103 -25.60 6.09 -9.15
C VAL A 103 -25.34 5.26 -7.89
N SER A 104 -25.23 5.94 -6.74
CA SER A 104 -24.88 5.34 -5.45
C SER A 104 -25.95 5.59 -4.40
N GLY A 105 -26.24 4.55 -3.60
CA GLY A 105 -26.97 4.66 -2.34
C GLY A 105 -26.05 4.31 -1.17
N ALA A 106 -26.16 5.03 -0.06
CA ALA A 106 -25.42 4.72 1.17
C ALA A 106 -26.30 4.83 2.42
N TYR A 107 -26.04 3.93 3.38
CA TYR A 107 -26.76 3.82 4.65
C TYR A 107 -25.80 3.89 5.83
N THR A 108 -26.11 4.72 6.83
CA THR A 108 -25.23 5.01 7.97
C THR A 108 -25.83 4.53 9.29
N VAL A 109 -25.40 3.36 9.76
CA VAL A 109 -25.74 2.87 11.11
C VAL A 109 -24.92 3.66 12.13
N THR A 110 -25.61 4.36 13.04
CA THR A 110 -24.95 5.09 14.15
C THR A 110 -24.92 4.20 15.38
N LEU A 111 -23.72 3.85 15.85
CA LEU A 111 -23.45 2.88 16.92
C LEU A 111 -23.24 3.56 18.30
N GLY A 112 -23.62 4.83 18.41
CA GLY A 112 -23.39 5.69 19.58
C GLY A 112 -22.78 7.04 19.18
N ASP A 113 -22.44 7.86 20.17
CA ASP A 113 -21.72 9.12 19.90
C ASP A 113 -20.39 8.85 19.20
N PHE A 114 -20.09 9.61 18.14
CA PHE A 114 -18.85 9.52 17.37
C PHE A 114 -18.55 8.14 16.73
N LYS A 115 -19.49 7.20 16.72
CA LYS A 115 -19.31 5.87 16.12
C LYS A 115 -20.35 5.64 15.02
N SER A 116 -19.93 5.41 13.80
CA SER A 116 -20.84 5.01 12.72
C SER A 116 -20.22 4.03 11.73
N LEU A 117 -21.01 3.04 11.35
CA LEU A 117 -20.71 2.09 10.29
C LEU A 117 -21.55 2.47 9.06
N ARG A 118 -20.89 2.80 7.96
CA ARG A 118 -21.49 3.20 6.69
C ARG A 118 -21.40 2.05 5.70
N PHE A 119 -22.48 1.79 4.99
CA PHE A 119 -22.57 0.85 3.88
C PHE A 119 -22.86 1.65 2.62
N GLY A 120 -22.33 1.24 1.47
CA GLY A 120 -22.61 1.86 0.19
C GLY A 120 -22.60 0.86 -0.96
N LEU A 121 -23.51 1.07 -1.90
CA LEU A 121 -23.61 0.32 -3.15
C LEU A 121 -23.78 1.32 -4.30
N SER A 122 -23.16 1.03 -5.44
CA SER A 122 -23.34 1.76 -6.69
C SER A 122 -23.65 0.79 -7.81
N ALA A 123 -24.55 1.20 -8.70
CA ALA A 123 -24.83 0.53 -9.96
C ALA A 123 -24.79 1.56 -11.09
N GLY A 124 -24.50 1.10 -12.30
CA GLY A 124 -24.24 1.96 -13.43
C GLY A 124 -23.87 1.17 -14.68
N ALA A 125 -23.52 1.90 -15.71
CA ALA A 125 -23.06 1.35 -16.98
C ALA A 125 -21.99 2.26 -17.59
N GLY A 126 -21.23 1.71 -18.52
CA GLY A 126 -20.29 2.48 -19.32
C GLY A 126 -20.20 1.98 -20.74
N VAL A 127 -19.49 2.76 -21.55
CA VAL A 127 -19.18 2.49 -22.95
C VAL A 127 -17.67 2.68 -23.13
N SER A 128 -17.01 1.64 -23.63
CA SER A 128 -15.61 1.68 -24.06
C SER A 128 -15.58 1.74 -25.59
N SER A 129 -15.11 2.84 -26.17
CA SER A 129 -14.83 2.93 -27.60
C SER A 129 -13.33 2.86 -27.90
N ILE A 130 -13.00 2.51 -29.14
CA ILE A 130 -11.65 2.47 -29.70
C ILE A 130 -11.59 3.51 -30.81
N ASP A 131 -10.56 4.35 -30.81
CA ASP A 131 -10.29 5.33 -31.85
C ASP A 131 -9.71 4.63 -33.10
N LEU A 132 -10.60 4.14 -33.96
CA LEU A 132 -10.25 3.44 -35.20
C LEU A 132 -9.51 4.32 -36.22
N SER A 133 -9.47 5.65 -36.02
CA SER A 133 -8.74 6.57 -36.92
C SER A 133 -7.22 6.51 -36.78
N ALA A 134 -6.73 5.91 -35.68
CA ALA A 134 -5.31 5.72 -35.39
C ALA A 134 -4.94 4.22 -35.25
N VAL A 135 -5.57 3.37 -36.07
CA VAL A 135 -5.32 1.92 -36.17
C VAL A 135 -4.83 1.58 -37.59
N ASP A 136 -3.75 0.79 -37.69
CA ASP A 136 -3.13 0.41 -38.98
C ASP A 136 -4.06 -0.44 -39.89
N ASP A 137 -4.95 -1.24 -39.30
CA ASP A 137 -6.01 -1.97 -40.01
C ASP A 137 -7.37 -1.79 -39.32
N ALA A 138 -8.15 -0.84 -39.81
CA ALA A 138 -9.49 -0.55 -39.29
C ALA A 138 -10.56 -1.61 -39.67
N ASN A 139 -10.20 -2.67 -40.42
CA ASN A 139 -11.12 -3.73 -40.86
C ASN A 139 -10.93 -5.06 -40.09
N ASP A 140 -10.08 -5.11 -39.06
CA ASP A 140 -9.92 -6.29 -38.22
C ASP A 140 -11.28 -6.73 -37.62
N PRO A 141 -11.73 -7.98 -37.84
CA PRO A 141 -12.96 -8.51 -37.23
C PRO A 141 -13.03 -8.40 -35.70
N ALA A 142 -11.90 -8.34 -34.99
CA ALA A 142 -11.85 -8.10 -33.54
C ALA A 142 -12.15 -6.64 -33.15
N LEU A 143 -12.06 -5.71 -34.12
CA LEU A 143 -12.36 -4.28 -34.00
C LEU A 143 -13.67 -3.88 -34.70
N ALA A 144 -14.33 -4.82 -35.42
CA ALA A 144 -15.58 -4.58 -36.14
C ALA A 144 -16.74 -4.04 -35.26
N ASN A 145 -16.68 -4.25 -33.94
CA ASN A 145 -17.44 -3.47 -32.97
C ASN A 145 -16.49 -2.71 -32.03
N GLY A 146 -15.87 -1.64 -32.54
CA GLY A 146 -14.99 -0.73 -31.80
C GLY A 146 -15.70 0.13 -30.74
N THR A 147 -16.84 -0.32 -30.22
CA THR A 147 -17.60 0.29 -29.13
C THR A 147 -18.36 -0.80 -28.37
N ASN A 148 -18.11 -0.92 -27.08
CA ASN A 148 -18.64 -1.98 -26.22
C ASN A 148 -19.26 -1.39 -24.94
N SER A 149 -20.52 -1.71 -24.68
CA SER A 149 -21.22 -1.35 -23.44
C SER A 149 -20.97 -2.38 -22.35
N PHE A 150 -20.83 -1.93 -21.09
CA PHE A 150 -20.58 -2.79 -19.94
C PHE A 150 -21.36 -2.34 -18.71
N LEU A 151 -21.66 -3.28 -17.81
CA LEU A 151 -22.21 -2.96 -16.49
C LEU A 151 -21.08 -2.52 -15.55
N GLN A 152 -21.35 -1.57 -14.67
CA GLN A 152 -20.42 -1.19 -13.61
C GLN A 152 -21.13 -1.11 -12.26
N GLY A 153 -20.44 -1.52 -11.20
CA GLY A 153 -20.90 -1.36 -9.83
C GLY A 153 -19.74 -1.34 -8.86
N ASN A 154 -19.95 -0.68 -7.73
CA ASN A 154 -18.99 -0.60 -6.64
C ASN A 154 -19.73 -0.93 -5.34
N ALA A 155 -19.14 -1.71 -4.45
CA ALA A 155 -19.64 -1.88 -3.08
C ALA A 155 -18.62 -1.34 -2.07
N GLY A 156 -19.05 -1.03 -0.85
CA GLY A 156 -18.12 -0.63 0.21
C GLY A 156 -18.74 -0.50 1.59
N ILE A 157 -17.88 -0.63 2.60
CA ILE A 157 -18.18 -0.45 4.02
C ILE A 157 -17.11 0.49 4.60
N SER A 158 -17.49 1.44 5.45
CA SER A 158 -16.51 2.23 6.23
C SER A 158 -16.95 2.44 7.68
N LEU A 159 -15.97 2.33 8.57
CA LEU A 159 -16.08 2.50 10.01
C LEU A 159 -15.45 3.84 10.40
N HIS A 160 -16.22 4.67 11.10
CA HIS A 160 -15.83 6.00 11.56
C HIS A 160 -15.94 6.01 13.09
N ILE A 161 -14.82 6.23 13.78
CA ILE A 161 -14.73 6.25 15.25
C ILE A 161 -13.94 7.50 15.67
N LYS A 162 -14.66 8.53 16.13
CA LYS A 162 -14.12 9.87 16.40
C LYS A 162 -13.39 10.41 15.17
N SER A 163 -12.06 10.43 15.23
CA SER A 163 -11.14 10.95 14.24
C SER A 163 -10.40 9.85 13.46
N PHE A 164 -10.74 8.58 13.71
CA PHE A 164 -10.29 7.42 12.93
C PHE A 164 -11.35 7.04 11.88
N HIS A 165 -10.90 6.82 10.65
CA HIS A 165 -11.75 6.46 9.51
C HIS A 165 -11.05 5.37 8.70
N GLY A 166 -11.73 4.24 8.48
CA GLY A 166 -11.22 3.15 7.64
C GLY A 166 -12.33 2.32 7.03
N GLY A 167 -11.99 1.37 6.17
CA GLY A 167 -12.99 0.56 5.50
C GLY A 167 -12.46 -0.36 4.41
N ILE A 168 -13.42 -0.91 3.67
CA ILE A 168 -13.23 -1.84 2.56
C ILE A 168 -14.07 -1.33 1.39
N ALA A 169 -13.53 -1.33 0.18
CA ALA A 169 -14.27 -1.15 -1.05
C ALA A 169 -14.02 -2.33 -2.00
N LEU A 170 -15.05 -2.67 -2.77
CA LEU A 170 -15.02 -3.57 -3.91
C LEU A 170 -15.36 -2.73 -5.14
N PRO A 171 -14.39 -2.01 -5.74
CA PRO A 171 -14.62 -1.24 -6.96
C PRO A 171 -14.74 -2.18 -8.16
N ALA A 172 -15.55 -1.78 -9.16
CA ALA A 172 -15.74 -2.53 -10.40
C ALA A 172 -16.07 -4.03 -10.17
N ILE A 173 -17.18 -4.31 -9.47
CA ILE A 173 -17.67 -5.69 -9.19
C ILE A 173 -18.10 -6.47 -10.44
N PHE A 174 -18.12 -5.82 -11.60
CA PHE A 174 -18.37 -6.40 -12.91
C PHE A 174 -17.11 -6.25 -13.80
N GLU A 175 -16.83 -7.28 -14.58
CA GLU A 175 -15.77 -7.28 -15.58
C GLU A 175 -16.08 -6.31 -16.73
N ARG A 176 -15.03 -5.65 -17.24
CA ARG A 176 -15.10 -4.70 -18.35
C ARG A 176 -14.62 -5.38 -19.65
N PRO A 177 -15.51 -5.77 -20.58
CA PRO A 177 -15.08 -6.15 -21.93
C PRO A 177 -14.43 -4.95 -22.64
N TYR A 178 -13.22 -5.18 -23.18
CA TYR A 178 -12.50 -4.20 -24.01
C TYR A 178 -12.54 -4.54 -25.51
N VAL A 179 -13.07 -5.71 -25.87
CA VAL A 179 -13.22 -6.22 -27.25
C VAL A 179 -14.59 -6.87 -27.41
N SER A 180 -15.05 -7.01 -28.65
CA SER A 180 -16.41 -7.46 -28.97
C SER A 180 -16.71 -8.89 -28.50
N GLY A 181 -17.91 -9.10 -27.95
CA GLY A 181 -18.41 -10.41 -27.54
C GLY A 181 -18.12 -10.82 -26.09
N GLY A 182 -17.33 -10.03 -25.34
CA GLY A 182 -17.17 -10.24 -23.90
C GLY A 182 -18.39 -9.81 -23.09
N THR A 183 -18.72 -10.56 -22.04
CA THR A 183 -19.82 -10.24 -21.11
C THR A 183 -19.30 -9.57 -19.82
N SER A 184 -20.12 -8.73 -19.19
CA SER A 184 -19.82 -8.18 -17.85
C SER A 184 -20.05 -9.23 -16.76
N ALA A 185 -19.14 -10.20 -16.64
CA ALA A 185 -19.16 -11.21 -15.59
C ALA A 185 -19.09 -10.56 -14.19
N PHE A 186 -19.88 -11.06 -13.25
CA PHE A 186 -19.84 -10.61 -11.85
C PHE A 186 -18.62 -11.19 -11.14
N LYS A 187 -17.64 -10.34 -10.83
CA LYS A 187 -16.35 -10.69 -10.20
C LYS A 187 -16.07 -9.75 -9.02
N PRO A 188 -16.87 -9.80 -7.93
CA PRO A 188 -16.81 -8.83 -6.83
C PRO A 188 -15.49 -8.79 -6.06
N THR A 189 -14.65 -9.83 -6.20
CA THR A 189 -13.34 -9.95 -5.54
C THR A 189 -12.16 -9.63 -6.47
N GLN A 190 -12.38 -9.23 -7.73
CA GLN A 190 -11.27 -8.95 -8.66
C GLN A 190 -10.45 -7.71 -8.30
N SER A 191 -11.04 -6.81 -7.52
CA SER A 191 -10.35 -5.70 -6.87
C SER A 191 -10.91 -5.51 -5.45
N VAL A 192 -10.03 -5.48 -4.45
CA VAL A 192 -10.35 -5.20 -3.06
C VAL A 192 -9.42 -4.10 -2.56
N VAL A 193 -10.02 -3.01 -2.07
CA VAL A 193 -9.29 -1.86 -1.52
C VAL A 193 -9.58 -1.78 -0.03
N LEU A 194 -8.54 -1.91 0.79
CA LEU A 194 -8.58 -1.64 2.23
C LEU A 194 -8.01 -0.24 2.46
N HIS A 195 -8.62 0.55 3.34
CA HIS A 195 -8.09 1.88 3.69
C HIS A 195 -8.25 2.21 5.17
N ALA A 196 -7.34 3.01 5.71
CA ALA A 196 -7.34 3.48 7.10
C ALA A 196 -6.70 4.86 7.21
N SER A 197 -7.14 5.66 8.20
CA SER A 197 -6.66 7.03 8.42
C SER A 197 -7.04 7.54 9.81
N ASN A 198 -6.31 8.52 10.34
CA ASN A 198 -6.58 9.11 11.65
C ASN A 198 -6.16 10.58 11.72
N ARG A 199 -6.95 11.45 12.34
CA ARG A 199 -6.69 12.90 12.47
C ARG A 199 -6.12 13.26 13.84
N PHE A 200 -4.86 13.69 13.85
CA PHE A 200 -4.16 14.19 15.02
C PHE A 200 -4.23 15.72 15.04
N TYR A 201 -4.82 16.29 16.10
CA TYR A 201 -5.08 17.72 16.21
C TYR A 201 -4.21 18.40 17.26
N TRP A 202 -3.70 19.61 16.97
CA TRP A 202 -3.02 20.44 17.95
C TRP A 202 -3.23 21.95 17.77
N TYR A 203 -2.70 22.73 18.72
CA TYR A 203 -2.79 24.19 18.76
C TYR A 203 -4.24 24.71 18.57
N LYS A 204 -5.12 24.30 19.49
CA LYS A 204 -6.58 24.56 19.47
C LYS A 204 -7.27 24.06 18.19
N ASN A 205 -6.72 22.99 17.62
CA ASN A 205 -7.09 22.33 16.37
C ASN A 205 -7.18 23.36 15.21
N LYS A 206 -6.17 24.23 15.15
CA LYS A 206 -5.80 24.98 13.93
C LYS A 206 -4.89 24.15 13.03
N HIS A 207 -4.15 23.20 13.61
CA HIS A 207 -3.26 22.30 12.88
C HIS A 207 -3.77 20.88 13.02
N MET A 208 -3.72 20.12 11.92
CA MET A 208 -4.16 18.73 11.83
C MET A 208 -3.19 17.94 10.97
N LEU A 209 -2.80 16.75 11.42
CA LEU A 209 -2.05 15.78 10.64
C LEU A 209 -2.94 14.57 10.38
N GLU A 210 -3.05 14.16 9.12
CA GLU A 210 -3.88 13.04 8.68
C GLU A 210 -3.01 12.06 7.88
N PRO A 211 -2.37 11.08 8.53
CA PRO A 211 -1.87 9.88 7.85
C PRO A 211 -3.03 9.06 7.29
N HIS A 212 -2.86 8.60 6.06
CA HIS A 212 -3.70 7.61 5.39
C HIS A 212 -2.85 6.43 4.92
N VAL A 213 -3.41 5.22 4.96
CA VAL A 213 -2.85 4.01 4.35
C VAL A 213 -3.95 3.37 3.51
N VAL A 214 -3.59 2.96 2.29
CA VAL A 214 -4.45 2.20 1.37
C VAL A 214 -3.68 0.97 0.92
N TYR A 215 -4.33 -0.19 0.93
CA TYR A 215 -3.78 -1.44 0.43
C TYR A 215 -4.73 -2.07 -0.58
N ARG A 216 -4.19 -2.47 -1.74
CA ARG A 216 -4.98 -2.86 -2.91
C ARG A 216 -4.59 -4.27 -3.34
N LEU A 217 -5.61 -5.13 -3.49
CA LEU A 217 -5.50 -6.50 -3.95
C LEU A 217 -6.26 -6.60 -5.28
N ASN A 218 -5.55 -6.82 -6.38
CA ASN A 218 -6.12 -6.93 -7.73
C ASN A 218 -5.78 -8.31 -8.32
N THR A 219 -6.74 -9.01 -8.89
CA THR A 219 -6.50 -10.34 -9.49
C THR A 219 -5.55 -10.24 -10.69
N GLY A 220 -4.46 -11.01 -10.67
CA GLY A 220 -3.48 -11.07 -11.76
C GLY A 220 -2.43 -9.94 -11.77
N ILE A 221 -2.40 -9.08 -10.75
CA ILE A 221 -1.45 -7.96 -10.62
C ILE A 221 -0.86 -7.98 -9.20
N PRO A 222 0.44 -7.64 -8.99
CA PRO A 222 0.99 -7.49 -7.64
C PRO A 222 0.17 -6.54 -6.77
N SER A 223 0.07 -6.82 -5.46
CA SER A 223 -0.60 -5.94 -4.53
C SER A 223 0.15 -4.62 -4.34
N GLN A 224 -0.59 -3.56 -4.02
CA GLN A 224 -0.04 -2.21 -3.90
C GLN A 224 -0.38 -1.60 -2.54
N LEU A 225 0.65 -1.23 -1.79
CA LEU A 225 0.56 -0.35 -0.64
C LEU A 225 0.74 1.12 -1.08
N GLU A 226 -0.11 2.00 -0.57
CA GLU A 226 0.01 3.45 -0.68
C GLU A 226 -0.08 4.06 0.73
N ALA A 227 0.93 4.83 1.11
CA ALA A 227 0.94 5.59 2.36
C ALA A 227 0.99 7.08 2.03
N ALA A 228 0.10 7.87 2.62
CA ALA A 228 0.01 9.32 2.44
C ALA A 228 0.02 10.02 3.79
N LEU A 229 0.62 11.22 3.85
CA LEU A 229 0.64 12.07 5.03
C LEU A 229 0.22 13.48 4.63
N VAL A 230 -0.97 13.90 5.09
CA VAL A 230 -1.52 15.22 4.81
C VAL A 230 -1.40 16.10 6.06
N TYR A 231 -0.97 17.35 5.89
CA TYR A 231 -0.88 18.34 6.96
C TYR A 231 -1.69 19.58 6.63
N HIS A 232 -2.57 19.99 7.54
CA HIS A 232 -3.45 21.14 7.40
C HIS A 232 -3.05 22.26 8.37
N VAL A 233 -3.07 23.51 7.89
CA VAL A 233 -2.70 24.72 8.61
C VAL A 233 -3.86 25.72 8.60
N ASN A 234 -4.25 26.16 9.80
CA ASN A 234 -5.39 27.03 10.09
C ASN A 234 -6.74 26.57 9.50
N ASN A 235 -6.87 25.29 9.13
CA ASN A 235 -8.01 24.74 8.38
C ASN A 235 -8.27 25.44 7.02
N VAL A 236 -7.25 26.10 6.46
CA VAL A 236 -7.31 26.86 5.19
C VAL A 236 -6.32 26.34 4.16
N VAL A 237 -5.06 26.07 4.54
CA VAL A 237 -4.03 25.53 3.64
C VAL A 237 -3.75 24.08 4.02
N TRP A 238 -3.40 23.23 3.05
CA TRP A 238 -2.89 21.90 3.30
C TRP A 238 -1.78 21.52 2.31
N ALA A 239 -0.87 20.66 2.75
CA ALA A 239 0.20 20.11 1.95
C ALA A 239 0.62 18.73 2.48
N GLY A 240 1.33 17.95 1.68
CA GLY A 240 1.84 16.65 2.10
C GLY A 240 2.47 15.85 0.98
N ALA A 241 2.68 14.57 1.25
CA ALA A 241 3.27 13.63 0.31
C ALA A 241 2.65 12.24 0.45
N SER A 242 2.77 11.43 -0.59
CA SER A 242 2.52 9.98 -0.53
C SER A 242 3.65 9.19 -1.19
N TYR A 243 3.75 7.93 -0.81
CA TYR A 243 4.55 6.93 -1.51
C TYR A 243 3.63 5.76 -1.90
N LYS A 244 3.62 5.44 -3.20
CA LYS A 244 2.82 4.37 -3.79
C LYS A 244 3.75 3.29 -4.32
N GLN A 245 3.63 2.08 -3.77
CA GLN A 245 4.44 0.93 -4.15
C GLN A 245 4.31 0.68 -5.67
N HIS A 246 5.45 0.43 -6.32
CA HIS A 246 5.60 0.29 -7.77
C HIS A 246 5.32 1.55 -8.62
N MET A 247 4.94 2.69 -8.02
CA MET A 247 4.72 3.97 -8.74
C MET A 247 5.54 5.15 -8.21
N GLY A 248 6.16 5.02 -7.03
CA GLY A 248 7.06 6.01 -6.45
C GLY A 248 6.36 7.08 -5.61
N SER A 249 7.07 8.19 -5.40
CA SER A 249 6.64 9.29 -4.54
C SER A 249 5.72 10.27 -5.27
N SER A 250 4.83 10.92 -4.51
CA SER A 250 4.07 12.09 -4.95
C SER A 250 4.08 13.17 -3.87
N ALA A 251 3.99 14.44 -4.29
CA ALA A 251 3.74 15.58 -3.42
C ALA A 251 2.41 16.23 -3.79
N PHE A 252 1.73 16.85 -2.83
CA PHE A 252 0.46 17.54 -3.06
C PHE A 252 0.29 18.75 -2.14
N ALA A 253 -0.43 19.75 -2.63
CA ALA A 253 -0.79 20.93 -1.87
C ALA A 253 -2.12 21.51 -2.34
N GLY A 254 -2.80 22.26 -1.47
CA GLY A 254 -4.07 22.88 -1.79
C GLY A 254 -4.55 23.86 -0.73
N PHE A 255 -5.71 24.46 -0.98
CA PHE A 255 -6.35 25.38 -0.05
C PHE A 255 -7.87 25.34 -0.12
N HIS A 256 -8.50 25.83 0.94
CA HIS A 256 -9.94 25.86 1.19
C HIS A 256 -10.40 27.30 1.37
N PHE A 257 -11.32 27.75 0.51
CA PHE A 257 -11.92 29.07 0.60
C PHE A 257 -13.31 28.98 1.27
N ASN A 258 -13.48 29.76 2.34
CA ASN A 258 -14.72 29.86 3.14
C ASN A 258 -15.34 28.53 3.61
N LYS A 259 -14.55 27.43 3.67
CA LYS A 259 -15.01 26.07 4.00
C LYS A 259 -16.14 25.56 3.10
N VAL A 260 -16.18 26.08 1.87
CA VAL A 260 -17.19 25.82 0.83
C VAL A 260 -16.52 25.40 -0.46
N PHE A 261 -15.47 26.11 -0.88
CA PHE A 261 -14.67 25.75 -2.05
C PHE A 261 -13.33 25.17 -1.61
N GLY A 262 -12.79 24.22 -2.37
CA GLY A 262 -11.46 23.67 -2.19
C GLY A 262 -10.78 23.42 -3.53
N ILE A 263 -9.47 23.62 -3.57
CA ILE A 263 -8.62 23.26 -4.71
C ILE A 263 -7.40 22.50 -4.19
N GLY A 264 -7.03 21.42 -4.88
CA GLY A 264 -5.85 20.61 -4.62
C GLY A 264 -5.09 20.31 -5.90
N TYR A 265 -3.77 20.27 -5.82
CA TYR A 265 -2.87 19.90 -6.90
C TYR A 265 -1.88 18.84 -6.42
N GLY A 266 -1.77 17.74 -7.18
CA GLY A 266 -0.88 16.63 -6.92
C GLY A 266 0.12 16.42 -8.07
N TYR A 267 1.35 16.08 -7.70
CA TYR A 267 2.45 15.80 -8.63
C TYR A 267 3.10 14.47 -8.25
N THR A 268 3.11 13.51 -9.19
CA THR A 268 3.85 12.24 -9.06
C THR A 268 5.21 12.38 -9.73
N PHE A 269 6.28 12.10 -8.99
CA PHE A 269 7.67 12.21 -9.46
C PHE A 269 8.03 11.02 -10.36
N LYS A 270 9.04 11.20 -11.24
CA LYS A 270 9.64 10.07 -11.97
C LYS A 270 10.36 9.15 -10.98
N MET A 271 10.02 7.86 -10.98
CA MET A 271 10.77 6.83 -10.29
C MET A 271 11.98 6.44 -11.15
N GLU A 272 13.19 6.51 -10.59
CA GLU A 272 14.45 6.38 -11.35
C GLU A 272 14.66 5.01 -11.99
N SER A 273 14.10 3.95 -11.40
CA SER A 273 14.29 2.54 -11.78
C SER A 273 13.37 2.05 -12.91
N GLY A 274 12.93 2.93 -13.82
CA GLY A 274 12.05 2.54 -14.94
C GLY A 274 12.10 3.46 -16.16
N SER A 275 11.42 3.03 -17.22
CA SER A 275 11.47 3.60 -18.57
C SER A 275 10.81 4.99 -18.68
N ASP A 276 10.70 5.54 -19.88
CA ASP A 276 10.11 6.88 -20.14
C ASP A 276 8.61 6.98 -19.82
N LEU A 277 7.98 5.82 -19.63
CA LEU A 277 6.65 5.64 -19.05
C LEU A 277 6.60 6.01 -17.55
N ASN A 278 7.74 6.26 -16.89
CA ASN A 278 7.80 6.90 -15.56
C ASN A 278 7.83 8.44 -15.66
N SER A 279 7.43 9.06 -16.78
CA SER A 279 7.36 10.53 -16.85
C SER A 279 6.33 11.10 -15.86
N PRO A 280 6.49 12.37 -15.40
CA PRO A 280 5.69 12.90 -14.30
C PRO A 280 4.18 12.92 -14.58
N SER A 281 3.39 12.87 -13.52
CA SER A 281 1.92 12.91 -13.60
C SER A 281 1.35 14.08 -12.79
N HIS A 282 0.29 14.70 -13.30
CA HIS A 282 -0.40 15.81 -12.66
C HIS A 282 -1.84 15.44 -12.30
N GLU A 283 -2.32 15.92 -11.16
CA GLU A 283 -3.70 15.76 -10.71
C GLU A 283 -4.23 17.09 -10.20
N LEU A 284 -5.33 17.58 -10.77
CA LEU A 284 -6.08 18.72 -10.29
C LEU A 284 -7.38 18.22 -9.65
N GLN A 285 -7.73 18.77 -8.49
CA GLN A 285 -9.00 18.52 -7.84
C GLN A 285 -9.67 19.83 -7.41
N LEU A 286 -10.97 19.91 -7.65
CA LEU A 286 -11.84 21.00 -7.23
C LEU A 286 -13.01 20.43 -6.41
N THR A 287 -13.32 21.07 -5.30
CA THR A 287 -14.40 20.68 -4.38
C THR A 287 -15.34 21.85 -4.14
N LEU A 288 -16.65 21.61 -4.17
CA LEU A 288 -17.69 22.61 -3.89
C LEU A 288 -18.79 22.02 -2.99
N LEU A 289 -18.92 22.57 -1.78
CA LEU A 289 -19.79 22.07 -0.72
C LEU A 289 -20.94 23.05 -0.45
N LEU A 290 -22.11 22.73 -0.97
CA LEU A 290 -23.27 23.63 -1.00
C LEU A 290 -24.13 23.54 0.26
N GLY A 291 -24.75 24.67 0.61
CA GLY A 291 -25.77 24.74 1.65
C GLY A 291 -25.30 24.45 3.08
N ALA A 292 -26.26 24.35 3.99
CA ALA A 292 -26.00 24.09 5.41
C ALA A 292 -25.74 22.61 5.69
N ARG A 293 -24.70 22.32 6.48
CA ARG A 293 -24.42 20.97 6.99
C ARG A 293 -25.52 20.52 7.98
N ARG A 294 -26.07 19.34 7.73
CA ARG A 294 -27.03 18.64 8.61
C ARG A 294 -26.43 18.35 9.98
N LYS A 295 -27.27 18.43 11.02
CA LYS A 295 -26.87 18.19 12.42
C LYS A 295 -27.13 16.75 12.89
N ASP A 296 -27.96 16.00 12.14
CA ASP A 296 -28.54 14.71 12.54
C ASP A 296 -27.75 13.48 12.04
N ILE A 297 -26.60 13.69 11.40
CA ILE A 297 -25.82 12.65 10.70
C ILE A 297 -24.34 12.81 11.07
N PRO A 298 -23.61 11.72 11.42
CA PRO A 298 -22.16 11.77 11.61
C PRO A 298 -21.47 12.03 10.27
N PHE A 299 -20.56 13.01 10.27
CA PHE A 299 -19.88 13.50 9.08
C PHE A 299 -18.36 13.44 9.22
N TYR A 300 -17.69 13.28 8.08
CA TYR A 300 -16.26 13.48 7.88
C TYR A 300 -16.08 14.45 6.72
N SER A 301 -15.05 15.29 6.78
CA SER A 301 -14.89 16.40 5.84
C SER A 301 -13.44 16.81 5.72
N PHE A 302 -12.98 16.96 4.48
CA PHE A 302 -11.64 17.43 4.16
C PHE A 302 -11.57 18.97 4.10
N VAL A 303 -12.65 19.63 3.65
CA VAL A 303 -12.70 21.09 3.41
C VAL A 303 -13.28 21.89 4.61
N ASP A 304 -14.17 21.31 5.42
CA ASP A 304 -14.67 21.89 6.68
C ASP A 304 -14.36 20.97 7.87
N THR A 305 -13.05 20.87 8.17
CA THR A 305 -12.46 20.18 9.33
C THR A 305 -12.80 20.84 10.67
N ASP A 306 -13.34 22.06 10.65
CA ASP A 306 -13.40 22.94 11.82
C ASP A 306 -14.53 22.58 12.83
N LYS A 307 -15.28 21.50 12.59
CA LYS A 307 -16.50 21.15 13.34
C LYS A 307 -16.52 19.83 14.10
N GLU A 308 -15.52 18.95 13.98
CA GLU A 308 -15.34 17.83 14.94
C GLU A 308 -15.27 18.37 16.40
N LYS A 309 -14.77 19.61 16.55
CA LYS A 309 -14.72 20.41 17.79
C LYS A 309 -16.01 20.45 18.61
N ARG A 310 -17.19 20.60 17.97
CA ARG A 310 -18.41 21.01 18.69
C ARG A 310 -19.16 19.86 19.39
N LEU A 311 -19.09 18.64 18.86
CA LEU A 311 -19.75 17.49 19.49
C LEU A 311 -19.02 17.03 20.76
N GLN A 312 -17.69 17.14 20.80
CA GLN A 312 -16.89 16.73 21.96
C GLN A 312 -17.06 17.68 23.15
N HIS A 313 -16.89 18.99 22.95
CA HIS A 313 -16.83 19.95 24.05
C HIS A 313 -18.14 20.09 24.83
N HIS A 314 -19.29 19.96 24.15
CA HIS A 314 -20.61 20.14 24.76
C HIS A 314 -20.90 19.07 25.82
N LYS A 315 -20.51 17.81 25.61
CA LYS A 315 -20.74 16.72 26.58
C LYS A 315 -19.83 16.78 27.80
N TYR A 316 -18.58 17.24 27.68
CA TYR A 316 -17.71 17.43 28.85
C TYR A 316 -18.25 18.53 29.76
N THR A 317 -18.70 19.64 29.16
CA THR A 317 -19.34 20.75 29.89
C THR A 317 -20.59 20.25 30.61
N SER A 318 -21.56 19.67 29.88
CA SER A 318 -22.83 19.21 30.47
C SER A 318 -22.67 18.08 31.49
N ALA A 319 -21.69 17.19 31.33
CA ALA A 319 -21.39 16.16 32.32
C ALA A 319 -20.78 16.76 33.59
N SER A 320 -19.87 17.74 33.46
CA SER A 320 -19.29 18.44 34.62
C SER A 320 -20.34 19.27 35.37
N GLU A 321 -21.25 19.92 34.64
CA GLU A 321 -22.39 20.67 35.20
C GLU A 321 -23.39 19.75 35.91
N ALA A 322 -23.75 18.61 35.30
CA ALA A 322 -24.60 17.61 35.95
C ALA A 322 -23.95 16.99 37.20
N ILE A 323 -22.63 16.78 37.20
CA ILE A 323 -21.89 16.31 38.38
C ILE A 323 -21.83 17.41 39.47
N ALA A 324 -21.70 18.69 39.09
CA ALA A 324 -21.74 19.81 40.01
C ALA A 324 -23.14 19.99 40.64
N GLN A 325 -24.20 19.94 39.84
CA GLN A 325 -25.59 19.98 40.31
C GLN A 325 -25.93 18.77 41.22
N ASN A 326 -25.49 17.56 40.86
CA ASN A 326 -25.66 16.38 41.72
C ASN A 326 -24.80 16.41 42.99
N LYS A 327 -23.74 17.22 43.05
CA LYS A 327 -23.04 17.53 44.31
C LYS A 327 -23.76 18.59 45.13
N ALA A 328 -24.31 19.63 44.49
CA ALA A 328 -25.07 20.69 45.17
C ALA A 328 -26.40 20.19 45.77
N ASN A 329 -27.06 19.23 45.11
CA ASN A 329 -28.36 18.69 45.53
C ASN A 329 -28.25 17.47 46.48
N LYS A 330 -27.07 17.15 47.02
CA LYS A 330 -26.95 16.12 48.07
C LYS A 330 -27.39 16.69 49.43
N PRO A 331 -28.35 16.05 50.14
CA PRO A 331 -28.62 16.40 51.53
C PRO A 331 -27.38 16.21 52.40
N ALA A 332 -27.15 17.12 53.35
CA ALA A 332 -26.09 16.98 54.34
C ALA A 332 -26.42 15.82 55.30
N VAL A 333 -25.74 14.69 55.13
CA VAL A 333 -25.78 13.58 56.10
C VAL A 333 -25.06 14.04 57.35
N LYS A 334 -25.74 13.96 58.51
CA LYS A 334 -25.08 14.18 59.81
C LYS A 334 -24.19 12.97 60.10
N GLU A 335 -22.93 13.23 60.43
CA GLU A 335 -22.05 12.20 61.00
C GLU A 335 -22.39 12.06 62.48
N GLU A 336 -22.83 10.87 62.90
CA GLU A 336 -23.00 10.53 64.32
C GLU A 336 -21.69 9.92 64.85
N HIS A 337 -21.09 10.56 65.85
CA HIS A 337 -19.93 9.99 66.55
C HIS A 337 -20.39 9.02 67.65
N PRO A 338 -19.81 7.80 67.74
CA PRO A 338 -20.05 6.90 68.87
C PRO A 338 -19.39 7.44 70.16
N PRO A 339 -19.92 7.09 71.34
CA PRO A 339 -19.54 7.74 72.59
C PRO A 339 -18.17 7.31 73.13
N VAL A 340 -17.45 8.27 73.71
CA VAL A 340 -16.21 8.06 74.46
C VAL A 340 -16.52 7.44 75.83
N LYS A 341 -15.65 6.53 76.29
CA LYS A 341 -15.52 6.19 77.71
C LYS A 341 -14.15 6.63 78.21
N GLU A 342 -14.12 7.36 79.31
CA GLU A 342 -12.89 7.80 79.97
C GLU A 342 -12.23 6.64 80.74
N GLN A 343 -10.90 6.62 80.77
CA GLN A 343 -10.15 6.17 81.95
C GLN A 343 -8.79 6.85 82.01
N ASN A 344 -8.31 7.09 83.23
CA ASN A 344 -7.18 7.96 83.54
C ASN A 344 -5.81 7.34 83.18
N HIS A 345 -4.80 8.18 82.91
CA HIS A 345 -3.75 8.48 83.92
C HIS A 345 -2.83 9.63 83.48
N GLN A 346 -1.91 10.04 84.37
CA GLN A 346 -1.37 11.41 84.42
C GLN A 346 0.06 11.57 83.88
N ALA A 347 0.27 12.72 83.22
CA ALA A 347 1.44 13.59 83.27
C ALA A 347 2.87 13.02 83.17
N ARG A 348 3.58 13.44 82.10
CA ARG A 348 4.90 14.08 82.27
C ARG A 348 5.21 15.09 81.14
N LEU A 349 5.99 16.10 81.50
CA LEU A 349 6.59 17.18 80.68
C LEU A 349 8.11 17.18 80.95
N PRO A 350 8.96 17.92 80.21
CA PRO A 350 8.89 18.44 78.84
C PRO A 350 10.17 18.10 78.02
N GLU A 351 10.37 18.77 76.86
CA GLU A 351 11.63 19.33 76.27
C GLU A 351 11.51 19.38 74.72
N THR A 352 11.50 20.56 74.07
CA THR A 352 12.61 21.36 73.49
C THR A 352 13.51 20.58 72.51
N VAL A 353 13.90 21.09 71.33
CA VAL A 353 14.51 22.40 70.98
C VAL A 353 13.92 23.01 69.68
N ALA A 354 14.28 24.26 69.32
CA ALA A 354 13.64 25.06 68.25
C ALA A 354 14.57 25.53 67.10
N LYS A 355 13.94 25.95 65.97
CA LYS A 355 14.20 27.12 65.05
C LYS A 355 15.62 27.73 65.06
N LYS A 356 16.27 28.15 63.94
CA LYS A 356 15.91 28.76 62.62
C LYS A 356 17.25 28.99 61.81
N PRO A 357 17.44 29.89 60.79
CA PRO A 357 16.68 30.30 59.57
C PRO A 357 17.52 30.47 58.24
N VAL A 358 16.87 30.62 57.05
CA VAL A 358 17.29 31.50 55.88
C VAL A 358 18.61 31.11 55.11
N GLU A 359 19.02 31.52 53.88
CA GLU A 359 18.64 32.47 52.78
C GLU A 359 18.90 31.88 51.35
N PRO A 360 18.35 32.41 50.21
CA PRO A 360 18.60 31.88 48.84
C PRO A 360 19.41 32.79 47.87
N ALA A 361 19.93 32.22 46.77
CA ALA A 361 20.74 32.87 45.72
C ALA A 361 20.73 32.08 44.38
N LYS A 362 21.09 32.58 43.18
CA LYS A 362 20.92 33.90 42.49
C LYS A 362 21.19 33.71 40.97
N LYS A 363 20.77 34.65 40.11
CA LYS A 363 21.16 34.70 38.66
C LYS A 363 22.44 35.53 38.42
N PRO A 364 23.19 35.28 37.33
CA PRO A 364 24.03 36.26 36.63
C PRO A 364 23.37 36.80 35.34
N ALA A 365 24.01 37.79 34.68
CA ALA A 365 23.52 38.49 33.48
C ALA A 365 24.62 38.73 32.40
N GLU A 366 24.50 39.78 31.58
CA GLU A 366 24.96 39.85 30.18
C GLU A 366 26.27 40.62 29.84
N GLN A 367 26.92 40.21 28.73
CA GLN A 367 27.62 41.05 27.71
C GLN A 367 28.93 41.81 28.15
N PRO A 368 29.72 42.51 27.27
CA PRO A 368 29.44 42.95 25.87
C PRO A 368 30.62 43.00 24.82
N VAL A 369 30.26 43.35 23.55
CA VAL A 369 31.01 43.93 22.39
C VAL A 369 32.39 43.39 21.91
N LYS A 370 32.49 42.97 20.62
CA LYS A 370 33.27 43.66 19.54
C LYS A 370 33.17 43.04 18.12
N THR A 371 33.61 43.80 17.13
CA THR A 371 33.39 43.67 15.68
C THR A 371 34.73 43.77 14.93
N GLU A 372 34.93 43.07 13.80
CA GLU A 372 35.42 43.64 12.51
C GLU A 372 35.82 42.62 11.41
N THR A 373 35.51 43.01 10.16
CA THR A 373 36.16 42.76 8.85
C THR A 373 36.48 41.35 8.27
N THR A 374 36.16 41.26 6.97
CA THR A 374 36.43 40.32 5.86
C THR A 374 37.88 40.46 5.26
N PRO A 375 38.30 39.84 4.11
CA PRO A 375 37.74 38.75 3.25
C PRO A 375 38.79 37.75 2.60
N VAL A 376 38.29 36.86 1.70
CA VAL A 376 38.95 36.11 0.58
C VAL A 376 40.11 35.09 0.85
N LYS A 377 39.92 33.81 0.47
CA LYS A 377 40.60 33.16 -0.70
C LYS A 377 40.28 31.66 -0.88
N THR A 378 39.85 31.31 -2.10
CA THR A 378 39.98 29.96 -2.69
C THR A 378 41.39 29.79 -3.27
N PRO A 379 41.89 28.56 -3.43
CA PRO A 379 42.12 28.09 -4.81
C PRO A 379 41.70 26.63 -5.05
N GLU A 380 41.80 26.21 -6.31
CA GLU A 380 41.24 24.97 -6.88
C GLU A 380 42.34 24.00 -7.37
N LYS A 381 41.98 22.71 -7.54
CA LYS A 381 42.58 21.64 -8.40
C LYS A 381 43.40 20.52 -7.72
N LYS A 382 42.83 19.29 -7.82
CA LYS A 382 43.28 18.13 -8.64
C LYS A 382 44.79 17.95 -8.94
N PRO A 383 45.23 16.70 -9.24
CA PRO A 383 44.83 15.39 -8.67
C PRO A 383 46.02 14.41 -8.49
N GLU A 384 45.87 13.29 -7.77
CA GLU A 384 46.78 12.14 -7.97
C GLU A 384 46.12 10.78 -7.63
N VAL A 385 46.78 9.68 -8.00
CA VAL A 385 46.21 8.33 -8.16
C VAL A 385 47.27 7.26 -7.79
N VAL A 386 46.84 6.01 -7.59
CA VAL A 386 47.59 4.73 -7.74
C VAL A 386 48.01 3.97 -6.46
N GLN A 387 47.61 2.69 -6.44
CA GLN A 387 48.13 1.49 -5.74
C GLN A 387 47.86 1.19 -4.25
N GLN A 388 47.63 -0.12 -4.05
CA GLN A 388 47.57 -0.88 -2.79
C GLN A 388 48.96 -1.49 -2.49
N PRO A 389 49.13 -2.16 -1.34
CA PRO A 389 49.34 -3.62 -1.46
C PRO A 389 48.52 -4.47 -0.46
N VAL A 390 48.63 -5.80 -0.58
CA VAL A 390 47.74 -6.80 0.06
C VAL A 390 48.55 -7.87 0.82
N LYS A 391 48.12 -8.23 2.05
CA LYS A 391 48.06 -9.58 2.70
C LYS A 391 47.83 -9.45 4.22
N GLN A 392 46.74 -9.98 4.77
CA GLN A 392 46.53 -11.37 5.26
C GLN A 392 47.39 -11.78 6.49
N THR A 393 46.73 -12.00 7.64
CA THR A 393 46.95 -13.18 8.52
C THR A 393 45.72 -13.40 9.44
N GLN A 394 45.26 -14.65 9.45
CA GLN A 394 44.37 -15.46 10.32
C GLN A 394 43.62 -14.93 11.57
N SER A 395 42.58 -15.68 11.94
CA SER A 395 41.51 -15.38 12.92
C SER A 395 41.83 -15.75 14.39
N PRO A 396 40.95 -15.37 15.33
CA PRO A 396 40.25 -16.42 16.08
C PRO A 396 38.71 -16.26 16.20
N LYS A 397 38.03 -17.34 16.60
CA LYS A 397 36.59 -17.50 16.89
C LYS A 397 36.41 -17.74 18.41
N PRO A 398 35.20 -17.61 19.00
CA PRO A 398 34.31 -16.45 19.02
C PRO A 398 33.89 -16.07 20.46
N LYS A 399 33.18 -14.95 20.66
CA LYS A 399 32.28 -14.78 21.83
C LYS A 399 30.97 -14.10 21.44
N LEU A 400 29.94 -14.40 22.23
CA LEU A 400 28.54 -14.03 21.99
C LEU A 400 28.29 -12.56 22.36
N GLY A 401 27.52 -11.86 21.51
CA GLY A 401 27.08 -10.48 21.72
C GLY A 401 26.00 -10.13 20.69
N GLU A 402 24.98 -9.40 21.12
CA GLU A 402 23.73 -9.22 20.35
C GLU A 402 23.89 -8.21 19.21
N MET A 403 23.07 -8.37 18.15
CA MET A 403 22.90 -7.38 17.08
C MET A 403 21.41 -6.98 16.94
N PRO A 404 21.13 -5.73 16.52
CA PRO A 404 19.79 -5.15 16.63
C PRO A 404 18.81 -5.68 15.58
N HIS A 405 17.53 -5.77 15.95
CA HIS A 405 16.45 -6.11 15.03
C HIS A 405 16.27 -5.03 13.94
N VAL A 406 16.51 -5.43 12.68
CA VAL A 406 16.03 -4.74 11.48
C VAL A 406 14.81 -5.52 10.97
N HIS A 407 13.64 -4.89 10.94
CA HIS A 407 12.46 -5.49 10.31
C HIS A 407 12.50 -5.25 8.80
N ASP A 408 12.57 -6.33 8.03
CA ASP A 408 12.71 -6.29 6.57
C ASP A 408 11.50 -6.95 5.87
N THR A 409 10.90 -6.23 4.91
CA THR A 409 9.62 -6.61 4.29
C THR A 409 9.70 -6.78 2.77
N LEU A 410 10.08 -8.01 2.41
CA LEU A 410 9.25 -8.96 1.64
C LEU A 410 8.85 -8.59 0.20
N HIS A 411 9.39 -9.37 -0.73
CA HIS A 411 8.99 -9.47 -2.14
C HIS A 411 8.46 -10.90 -2.42
N PRO A 412 7.58 -11.15 -3.41
CA PRO A 412 7.00 -12.49 -3.63
C PRO A 412 8.04 -13.59 -3.90
N ALA A 413 9.11 -13.28 -4.65
CA ALA A 413 10.22 -14.21 -4.86
C ALA A 413 10.93 -14.57 -3.54
N HIS A 414 11.06 -13.61 -2.61
CA HIS A 414 11.57 -13.87 -1.26
C HIS A 414 10.58 -14.63 -0.38
N GLN A 415 9.27 -14.65 -0.68
CA GLN A 415 8.33 -15.54 0.01
C GLN A 415 8.47 -16.98 -0.49
N GLU A 416 8.54 -17.21 -1.80
CA GLU A 416 8.74 -18.56 -2.36
C GLU A 416 10.12 -19.14 -1.95
N GLU A 417 11.14 -18.30 -1.86
CA GLU A 417 12.48 -18.61 -1.37
C GLU A 417 12.49 -18.90 0.14
N LYS A 418 11.85 -18.05 0.97
CA LYS A 418 11.69 -18.31 2.41
C LYS A 418 10.82 -19.53 2.69
N GLU A 419 9.81 -19.82 1.88
CA GLU A 419 9.02 -21.06 1.97
C GLU A 419 9.87 -22.28 1.65
N LYS A 420 10.74 -22.24 0.63
CA LYS A 420 11.64 -23.37 0.31
C LYS A 420 12.67 -23.59 1.43
N ILE A 421 13.14 -22.53 2.07
CA ILE A 421 14.01 -22.60 3.26
C ILE A 421 13.23 -23.14 4.48
N ALA A 422 12.01 -22.67 4.74
CA ALA A 422 11.16 -23.21 5.81
C ALA A 422 10.73 -24.68 5.57
N ARG A 423 10.60 -25.11 4.30
CA ARG A 423 10.39 -26.52 3.92
C ARG A 423 11.61 -27.39 4.22
N LEU A 424 12.84 -26.86 4.14
CA LEU A 424 14.03 -27.54 4.64
C LEU A 424 13.96 -27.72 6.17
N GLU A 425 13.69 -26.65 6.92
CA GLU A 425 13.63 -26.69 8.39
C GLU A 425 12.52 -27.60 8.92
N THR A 426 11.35 -27.63 8.26
CA THR A 426 10.26 -28.55 8.62
C THR A 426 10.52 -29.99 8.24
N HIS A 427 11.30 -30.27 7.19
CA HIS A 427 11.69 -31.64 6.85
C HIS A 427 12.84 -32.15 7.74
N ALA A 428 13.74 -31.26 8.18
CA ALA A 428 14.78 -31.54 9.17
C ALA A 428 14.21 -32.08 10.49
N ALA A 429 13.01 -31.65 10.86
CA ALA A 429 12.30 -32.09 12.06
C ALA A 429 11.72 -33.51 11.97
N ASN A 430 11.51 -34.08 10.76
CA ASN A 430 11.05 -35.46 10.57
C ASN A 430 11.52 -36.05 9.22
N PRO A 431 12.76 -36.57 9.14
CA PRO A 431 13.35 -37.04 7.87
C PRO A 431 12.71 -38.30 7.28
N THR A 432 11.94 -39.06 8.06
CA THR A 432 11.40 -40.40 7.71
C THR A 432 9.91 -40.41 7.38
N GLU A 433 9.28 -39.25 7.22
CA GLU A 433 7.85 -39.12 6.91
C GLU A 433 7.52 -39.52 5.46
N GLN A 434 7.35 -40.83 5.22
CA GLN A 434 6.57 -41.34 4.09
C GLN A 434 5.08 -41.25 4.45
N HIS A 435 4.23 -40.98 3.47
CA HIS A 435 2.79 -40.78 3.67
C HIS A 435 1.99 -41.59 2.66
N ASP A 436 0.85 -42.13 3.09
CA ASP A 436 0.08 -43.14 2.35
C ASP A 436 -0.44 -42.70 0.97
N GLU A 437 -0.66 -43.69 0.12
CA GLU A 437 -1.28 -43.56 -1.20
C GLU A 437 -2.76 -43.14 -1.11
N HIS A 438 -3.07 -41.84 -1.02
CA HIS A 438 -4.29 -41.21 -1.59
C HIS A 438 -4.31 -39.68 -1.41
N VAL A 439 -3.63 -38.95 -2.30
CA VAL A 439 -3.90 -37.53 -2.62
C VAL A 439 -3.78 -37.34 -4.13
N ASP A 440 -4.65 -36.53 -4.73
CA ASP A 440 -4.84 -36.48 -6.18
C ASP A 440 -3.57 -36.21 -6.99
N PHE A 441 -3.38 -37.03 -8.02
CA PHE A 441 -2.31 -36.89 -9.00
C PHE A 441 -2.61 -35.70 -9.92
N HIS A 442 -2.30 -34.49 -9.48
CA HIS A 442 -2.27 -33.33 -10.39
C HIS A 442 -1.15 -33.54 -11.41
N PRO A 443 -1.47 -33.64 -12.73
CA PRO A 443 -0.45 -33.77 -13.76
C PRO A 443 0.18 -32.39 -14.00
N HIS A 444 1.10 -32.00 -13.11
CA HIS A 444 2.06 -30.95 -13.41
C HIS A 444 2.87 -31.40 -14.62
N ALA A 445 2.50 -30.86 -15.80
CA ALA A 445 3.11 -31.19 -17.08
C ALA A 445 4.63 -31.20 -16.96
N GLU A 446 5.29 -32.17 -17.61
CA GLU A 446 6.72 -32.43 -17.43
C GLU A 446 7.56 -31.20 -17.74
N ARG A 447 7.85 -30.39 -16.73
CA ARG A 447 8.64 -29.17 -16.87
C ARG A 447 10.06 -29.56 -17.26
N HIS A 448 10.35 -29.35 -18.53
CA HIS A 448 11.64 -29.56 -19.15
C HIS A 448 11.96 -28.30 -19.95
N GLU A 449 12.97 -27.54 -19.51
CA GLU A 449 13.42 -26.33 -20.20
C GLU A 449 14.73 -26.60 -20.94
N PHE A 450 14.86 -26.01 -22.12
CA PHE A 450 16.09 -26.01 -22.90
C PHE A 450 16.63 -24.58 -22.88
N VAL A 451 17.88 -24.41 -22.43
CA VAL A 451 18.50 -23.10 -22.26
C VAL A 451 19.88 -23.10 -22.90
N LYS A 452 20.22 -22.00 -23.57
CA LYS A 452 21.53 -21.87 -24.21
C LYS A 452 22.60 -21.49 -23.19
N ARG A 453 23.76 -22.16 -23.22
CA ARG A 453 24.91 -21.82 -22.38
C ARG A 453 25.44 -20.41 -22.73
N GLY A 454 25.62 -19.58 -21.70
CA GLY A 454 26.29 -18.28 -21.78
C GLY A 454 27.77 -18.34 -21.39
N ASN A 455 28.28 -17.18 -20.94
CA ASN A 455 29.69 -16.93 -20.68
C ASN A 455 29.97 -16.46 -19.23
N HIS A 456 29.10 -16.78 -18.26
CA HIS A 456 29.39 -16.48 -16.86
C HIS A 456 30.55 -17.33 -16.33
N SER A 457 31.34 -16.81 -15.37
CA SER A 457 32.46 -17.55 -14.76
C SER A 457 32.03 -18.77 -13.94
N GLU A 458 30.75 -18.83 -13.60
CA GLU A 458 30.08 -19.92 -12.90
C GLU A 458 28.82 -20.35 -13.69
N GLU A 459 28.88 -20.28 -15.03
CA GLU A 459 27.82 -20.77 -15.92
C GLU A 459 27.74 -22.30 -15.88
N LEU A 460 26.54 -22.85 -15.73
CA LEU A 460 26.32 -24.31 -15.85
C LEU A 460 26.98 -24.87 -17.12
N ASP A 461 27.59 -26.05 -16.98
CA ASP A 461 28.09 -26.83 -18.10
C ASP A 461 26.95 -27.39 -18.97
N LEU A 462 27.32 -28.06 -20.06
CA LEU A 462 26.38 -28.68 -20.98
C LEU A 462 25.82 -29.97 -20.37
N GLY A 463 24.61 -30.37 -20.80
CA GLY A 463 23.96 -31.62 -20.37
C GLY A 463 22.63 -31.40 -19.64
N ASP A 464 22.14 -32.47 -19.03
CA ASP A 464 20.81 -32.54 -18.42
C ASP A 464 20.89 -32.49 -16.89
N TYR A 465 20.13 -31.57 -16.28
CA TYR A 465 20.13 -31.28 -14.86
C TYR A 465 18.77 -31.57 -14.21
N VAL A 466 18.80 -32.09 -12.98
CA VAL A 466 17.61 -32.24 -12.10
C VAL A 466 17.57 -31.09 -11.11
N ILE A 467 16.69 -30.12 -11.33
CA ILE A 467 16.63 -28.86 -10.58
C ILE A 467 15.78 -28.97 -9.32
N ALA A 468 16.35 -28.59 -8.18
CA ALA A 468 15.66 -28.46 -6.88
C ALA A 468 15.22 -27.03 -6.57
N GLY A 469 15.96 -26.02 -7.05
CA GLY A 469 15.68 -24.62 -6.75
C GLY A 469 16.23 -23.66 -7.80
N VAL A 470 15.62 -22.47 -7.87
CA VAL A 470 16.05 -21.36 -8.73
C VAL A 470 15.93 -20.06 -7.94
N PHE A 471 16.98 -19.23 -7.99
CA PHE A 471 17.19 -18.09 -7.10
C PHE A 471 17.71 -16.88 -7.88
N ARG A 472 17.45 -15.68 -7.38
CA ARG A 472 17.96 -14.42 -7.95
C ARG A 472 19.30 -13.99 -7.38
N SER A 473 19.69 -14.54 -6.22
CA SER A 473 20.92 -14.23 -5.50
C SER A 473 21.80 -15.49 -5.43
N LYS A 474 23.10 -15.34 -5.70
CA LYS A 474 24.07 -16.42 -5.54
C LYS A 474 24.07 -16.95 -4.10
N ILE A 475 24.16 -16.04 -3.13
CA ILE A 475 24.22 -16.35 -1.69
C ILE A 475 23.03 -17.22 -1.25
N ASN A 476 21.86 -17.02 -1.86
CA ASN A 476 20.65 -17.78 -1.52
C ASN A 476 20.68 -19.18 -2.16
N ALA A 477 21.24 -19.33 -3.37
CA ALA A 477 21.50 -20.63 -3.98
C ALA A 477 22.58 -21.42 -3.22
N GLU A 478 23.69 -20.76 -2.85
CA GLU A 478 24.76 -21.30 -2.01
C GLU A 478 24.18 -21.79 -0.67
N HIS A 479 23.39 -20.98 0.03
CA HIS A 479 22.78 -21.34 1.31
C HIS A 479 21.78 -22.49 1.18
N PHE A 480 20.95 -22.52 0.12
CA PHE A 480 19.99 -23.61 -0.13
C PHE A 480 20.71 -24.93 -0.46
N SER A 481 21.78 -24.88 -1.27
CA SER A 481 22.60 -26.06 -1.57
C SER A 481 23.39 -26.55 -0.34
N GLN A 482 23.95 -25.64 0.46
CA GLN A 482 24.60 -26.02 1.73
C GLN A 482 23.60 -26.66 2.70
N GLY A 483 22.37 -26.14 2.78
CA GLY A 483 21.28 -26.74 3.53
C GLY A 483 20.96 -28.16 3.06
N LEU A 484 20.84 -28.39 1.75
CA LEU A 484 20.57 -29.72 1.18
C LEU A 484 21.73 -30.70 1.38
N ASN A 485 22.97 -30.27 1.17
CA ASN A 485 24.17 -31.06 1.45
C ASN A 485 24.26 -31.44 2.93
N GLY A 486 23.88 -30.54 3.85
CA GLY A 486 23.78 -30.82 5.29
C GLY A 486 22.76 -31.90 5.66
N HIS A 487 21.75 -32.14 4.81
CA HIS A 487 20.77 -33.21 4.96
C HIS A 487 21.12 -34.47 4.13
N GLY A 488 22.35 -34.59 3.64
CA GLY A 488 22.85 -35.74 2.88
C GLY A 488 22.48 -35.74 1.39
N PHE A 489 21.75 -34.74 0.91
CA PHE A 489 21.46 -34.57 -0.52
C PHE A 489 22.61 -33.85 -1.21
N LYS A 490 23.45 -34.61 -1.94
CA LYS A 490 24.47 -34.03 -2.81
C LYS A 490 23.82 -33.05 -3.77
N THR A 491 24.17 -31.78 -3.63
CA THR A 491 23.73 -30.71 -4.55
C THR A 491 24.88 -29.78 -4.86
N ASP A 492 24.81 -29.14 -6.01
CA ASP A 492 25.63 -27.99 -6.34
C ASP A 492 24.78 -26.97 -7.10
N HIS A 493 25.41 -25.89 -7.56
CA HIS A 493 24.75 -24.71 -8.08
C HIS A 493 25.52 -24.07 -9.24
N GLY A 494 24.82 -23.29 -10.06
CA GLY A 494 25.43 -22.52 -11.14
C GLY A 494 24.48 -21.49 -11.73
N HIS A 495 25.02 -20.61 -12.56
CA HIS A 495 24.27 -19.53 -13.22
C HIS A 495 23.87 -19.92 -14.66
N LEU A 496 22.83 -19.29 -15.17
CA LEU A 496 22.55 -19.27 -16.62
C LEU A 496 22.36 -17.83 -17.09
N THR A 497 23.27 -17.35 -17.95
CA THR A 497 23.25 -15.98 -18.48
C THR A 497 21.94 -15.67 -19.21
N GLU A 498 21.39 -16.62 -19.97
CA GLU A 498 20.17 -16.42 -20.76
C GLU A 498 18.94 -16.06 -19.91
N LYS A 499 18.89 -16.56 -18.65
CA LYS A 499 17.80 -16.27 -17.70
C LYS A 499 18.19 -15.26 -16.63
N ASN A 500 19.50 -15.02 -16.44
CA ASN A 500 20.10 -14.32 -15.31
C ASN A 500 19.59 -14.81 -13.94
N LEU A 501 19.70 -16.12 -13.72
CA LEU A 501 19.26 -16.81 -12.50
C LEU A 501 20.29 -17.85 -12.06
N TRP A 502 20.30 -18.13 -10.76
CA TRP A 502 21.10 -19.18 -10.12
C TRP A 502 20.24 -20.41 -9.89
N TYR A 503 20.73 -21.57 -10.29
CA TYR A 503 20.03 -22.85 -10.22
C TYR A 503 20.76 -23.76 -9.22
N VAL A 504 20.01 -24.51 -8.41
CA VAL A 504 20.53 -25.57 -7.54
C VAL A 504 20.02 -26.91 -8.04
N TYR A 505 20.93 -27.86 -8.27
CA TYR A 505 20.64 -29.16 -8.88
C TYR A 505 21.07 -30.34 -8.01
N LEU A 506 20.34 -31.45 -8.14
CA LEU A 506 20.52 -32.72 -7.42
C LEU A 506 21.31 -33.75 -8.23
N ALA A 507 21.30 -33.61 -9.56
CA ALA A 507 22.01 -34.47 -10.49
C ALA A 507 22.31 -33.70 -11.78
N HIS A 508 23.40 -34.08 -12.44
CA HIS A 508 23.84 -33.64 -13.76
C HIS A 508 24.30 -34.88 -14.53
N THR A 509 23.95 -34.99 -15.81
CA THR A 509 24.28 -36.14 -16.67
C THR A 509 24.13 -35.77 -18.14
N ASP A 510 24.98 -36.30 -19.01
CA ASP A 510 24.92 -36.12 -20.47
C ASP A 510 23.85 -37.02 -21.14
N ASN A 511 22.75 -37.31 -20.43
CA ASN A 511 21.73 -38.26 -20.89
C ASN A 511 20.37 -38.02 -20.22
N ILE A 512 19.43 -37.54 -21.03
CA ILE A 512 18.09 -37.15 -20.58
C ILE A 512 17.28 -38.28 -19.94
N GLU A 513 17.45 -39.54 -20.36
CA GLU A 513 16.74 -40.67 -19.74
C GLU A 513 17.29 -41.01 -18.34
N LYS A 514 18.59 -40.82 -18.11
CA LYS A 514 19.16 -40.86 -16.75
C LYS A 514 18.67 -39.68 -15.90
N ALA A 515 18.58 -38.48 -16.48
CA ALA A 515 18.07 -37.30 -15.76
C ALA A 515 16.59 -37.47 -15.35
N LYS A 516 15.74 -38.01 -16.23
CA LYS A 516 14.36 -38.41 -15.91
C LYS A 516 14.30 -39.43 -14.77
N ALA A 517 15.12 -40.49 -14.84
CA ALA A 517 15.15 -41.53 -13.82
C ALA A 517 15.56 -40.99 -12.43
N GLU A 518 16.57 -40.11 -12.36
CA GLU A 518 16.96 -39.44 -11.12
C GLU A 518 15.88 -38.45 -10.65
N ARG A 519 15.28 -37.64 -11.54
CA ARG A 519 14.14 -36.77 -11.23
C ARG A 519 13.01 -37.55 -10.57
N ASP A 520 12.60 -38.67 -11.15
CA ASP A 520 11.45 -39.45 -10.66
C ASP A 520 11.76 -40.29 -9.42
N LYS A 521 13.04 -40.52 -9.13
CA LYS A 521 13.55 -40.98 -7.84
C LYS A 521 13.46 -39.89 -6.76
N TYR A 522 13.88 -38.66 -7.06
CA TYR A 522 13.78 -37.53 -6.12
C TYR A 522 12.33 -37.07 -5.89
N ARG A 523 11.46 -37.03 -6.91
CA ARG A 523 10.05 -36.61 -6.81
C ARG A 523 9.20 -37.43 -5.83
N LYS A 524 9.64 -38.63 -5.45
CA LYS A 524 9.02 -39.45 -4.39
C LYS A 524 9.20 -38.84 -2.99
N MET A 525 10.11 -37.88 -2.83
CA MET A 525 10.35 -37.17 -1.58
C MET A 525 9.55 -35.87 -1.56
N LYS A 526 8.84 -35.62 -0.46
CA LYS A 526 7.97 -34.45 -0.22
C LYS A 526 8.64 -33.11 -0.52
N ILE A 527 9.95 -32.99 -0.29
CA ILE A 527 10.75 -31.79 -0.54
C ILE A 527 11.14 -31.56 -2.01
N PHE A 528 11.15 -32.60 -2.85
CA PHE A 528 11.53 -32.53 -4.27
C PHE A 528 10.41 -32.93 -5.23
N ARG A 529 9.16 -33.06 -4.75
CA ARG A 529 7.99 -33.36 -5.58
C ARG A 529 7.86 -32.42 -6.80
N ASP A 530 8.25 -31.17 -6.61
CA ASP A 530 8.16 -30.11 -7.63
C ASP A 530 9.47 -29.97 -8.47
N ALA A 531 10.44 -30.89 -8.30
CA ALA A 531 11.71 -30.91 -9.05
C ALA A 531 11.49 -31.19 -10.55
N TRP A 532 12.39 -30.69 -11.41
CA TRP A 532 12.15 -30.59 -12.86
C TRP A 532 13.45 -30.61 -13.68
N LEU A 533 13.36 -30.68 -15.02
CA LEU A 533 14.51 -30.93 -15.92
C LEU A 533 14.98 -29.69 -16.67
N LEU A 534 16.29 -29.54 -16.79
CA LEU A 534 16.94 -28.42 -17.49
C LEU A 534 18.07 -28.95 -18.38
N THR A 535 17.96 -28.76 -19.69
CA THR A 535 19.00 -29.12 -20.67
C THR A 535 19.76 -27.87 -21.11
N VAL A 536 21.06 -27.83 -20.80
CA VAL A 536 21.96 -26.75 -21.20
C VAL A 536 22.69 -27.15 -22.48
N HIS A 537 22.60 -26.31 -23.53
CA HIS A 537 23.10 -26.63 -24.88
C HIS A 537 23.90 -25.48 -25.55
N HIS A 538 24.59 -25.81 -26.65
CA HIS A 538 25.53 -24.98 -27.41
C HIS A 538 24.94 -23.86 -28.27
#